data_AF-S5N8B1-F1
#
_entry.id   AF-S5N8B1-F1
#
_cell.length_a   1.000
_cell.length_b   1.000
_cell.length_c   1.000
_cell.angle_alpha   90.00
_cell.angle_beta   90.00
_cell.angle_gamma   90.00
#
_symmetry.space_group_name_H-M   'P 1'
#
loop_
_entity.id
_entity.type
_entity.pdbx_description
1 polymer ?
#
loop_
_entity_poly.entity_id
_entity_poly.type
_entity_poly.pdbx_seq_one_letter_code
_entity_poly.pdbx_strand_id
1 'polypeptide(L)' 'MIDRFNFIGQYNLIFNARPLAETVACLALTYENLINVTGTNLVFRPLTPTVTDQNNLIWNKNRQLSNVAQVFLNYLKEVQ' A
#
# COMPACT_ATOMS: atom_id res chain seq x y z
N MET A 1 -19.52 -3.32 16.56
CA MET A 1 -19.26 -3.96 15.22
C MET A 1 -17.78 -4.30 15.06
N ILE A 2 -16.89 -3.41 15.50
CA ILE A 2 -15.45 -3.67 15.72
C ILE A 2 -15.21 -4.81 16.73
N ASP A 3 -16.10 -4.96 17.71
CA ASP A 3 -16.03 -5.97 18.78
C ASP A 3 -16.16 -7.43 18.28
N ARG A 4 -16.42 -7.61 16.98
CA ARG A 4 -16.50 -8.93 16.32
C ARG A 4 -15.18 -9.38 15.69
N PHE A 5 -14.17 -8.52 15.68
CA PHE A 5 -12.86 -8.83 15.13
C PHE A 5 -11.82 -8.89 16.23
N ASN A 6 -11.01 -9.95 16.24
CA ASN A 6 -9.86 -10.03 17.14
C ASN A 6 -8.72 -9.16 16.57
N PHE A 7 -8.62 -7.93 17.05
CA PHE A 7 -7.53 -7.03 16.67
C PHE A 7 -6.24 -7.44 17.39
N ILE A 8 -5.31 -8.03 16.65
CA ILE A 8 -4.07 -8.57 17.22
C ILE A 8 -2.90 -7.57 17.25
N GLY A 9 -3.02 -6.44 16.54
CA GLY A 9 -1.97 -5.42 16.50
C GLY A 9 -2.01 -4.52 15.27
N GLN A 10 -1.10 -3.55 15.26
CA GLN A 10 -0.88 -2.57 14.20
C GLN A 10 0.57 -2.66 13.70
N TYR A 11 0.80 -2.22 12.46
CA TYR A 11 2.13 -2.20 11.85
C TYR A 11 2.28 -0.97 10.96
N ASN A 12 3.52 -0.49 10.80
CA ASN A 12 3.82 0.64 9.91
C ASN A 12 4.23 0.18 8.50
N LEU A 13 4.85 -0.99 8.40
CA LEU A 13 5.37 -1.55 7.14
C LEU A 13 4.87 -2.98 6.99
N ILE A 14 4.17 -3.27 5.88
CA ILE A 14 3.62 -4.60 5.60
C ILE A 14 4.68 -5.70 5.59
N PHE A 15 5.93 -5.36 5.28
CA PHE A 15 7.08 -6.28 5.37
C PHE A 15 7.21 -6.94 6.75
N ASN A 16 6.96 -6.18 7.84
CA ASN A 16 7.07 -6.68 9.20
C ASN A 16 5.86 -7.54 9.62
N ALA A 17 4.69 -7.31 9.01
CA ALA A 17 3.48 -8.09 9.27
C ALA A 17 3.41 -9.37 8.41
N ARG A 18 4.14 -9.43 7.29
CA ARG A 18 4.15 -10.57 6.36
C ARG A 18 4.46 -11.90 7.04
N PRO A 19 5.53 -12.04 7.87
CA PRO A 19 5.83 -13.32 8.51
C PRO A 19 4.68 -13.82 9.38
N LEU A 20 3.96 -12.92 10.05
CA LEU A 20 2.81 -13.29 10.88
C LEU A 20 1.63 -13.76 10.01
N ALA A 21 1.36 -13.08 8.90
CA ALA A 21 0.32 -13.50 7.94
C ALA A 21 0.63 -14.87 7.30
N GLU A 22 1.91 -15.19 7.07
CA GLU A 22 2.34 -16.48 6.51
C GLU A 22 2.08 -17.66 7.46
N THR A 23 2.03 -17.42 8.78
CA THR A 23 1.73 -18.46 9.78
C THR A 23 0.25 -18.86 9.83
N VAL A 24 -0.62 -18.24 9.02
CA VAL A 24 -2.08 -18.43 9.04
C VAL A 24 -2.74 -17.95 10.34
N ALA A 25 -1.96 -17.41 11.28
CA ALA A 25 -2.45 -16.89 12.55
C ALA A 25 -3.24 -15.58 12.39
N CYS A 26 -3.08 -14.86 11.28
CA CYS A 26 -3.74 -13.58 11.07
C CYS A 26 -4.01 -13.22 9.61
N LEU A 27 -4.83 -12.19 9.45
CA LEU A 27 -5.00 -11.42 8.22
C LEU A 27 -4.35 -10.05 8.41
N ALA A 28 -3.75 -9.51 7.35
CA ALA A 28 -3.21 -8.15 7.32
C ALA A 28 -4.01 -7.30 6.33
N LEU A 29 -4.47 -6.13 6.77
CA LEU A 29 -5.10 -5.14 5.90
C LEU A 29 -4.03 -4.25 5.29
N THR A 30 -3.85 -4.28 3.96
CA THR A 30 -2.79 -3.56 3.24
C THR A 30 -3.29 -3.14 1.85
N TYR A 31 -2.56 -2.22 1.20
CA TYR A 31 -2.71 -2.00 -0.24
C TYR A 31 -2.22 -3.21 -1.04
N GLU A 32 -2.88 -3.46 -2.15
CA GLU A 32 -2.49 -4.49 -3.13
C GLU A 32 -1.10 -4.16 -3.71
N ASN A 33 -0.34 -5.20 -4.06
CA ASN A 33 0.98 -5.09 -4.70
C ASN A 33 2.09 -4.37 -3.92
N LEU A 34 1.91 -4.05 -2.63
CA LEU A 34 3.00 -3.50 -1.80
C LEU A 34 4.12 -4.50 -1.49
N ILE A 35 3.83 -5.79 -1.58
CA ILE A 35 4.82 -6.87 -1.40
C ILE A 35 4.63 -7.91 -2.50
N ASN A 36 5.73 -8.54 -2.92
CA ASN A 36 5.67 -9.70 -3.78
C ASN A 36 5.27 -10.94 -2.97
N VAL A 37 4.13 -11.52 -3.31
CA VAL A 37 3.61 -12.76 -2.70
C VAL A 37 3.81 -13.99 -3.60
N THR A 38 4.45 -13.83 -4.77
CA THR A 38 4.72 -14.93 -5.70
C THR A 38 5.56 -16.01 -5.04
N GLY A 39 5.12 -17.26 -5.12
CA GLY A 39 5.79 -18.41 -4.49
C GLY A 39 5.54 -18.54 -2.98
N THR A 40 4.62 -17.77 -2.41
CA THR A 40 4.16 -17.89 -1.02
C THR A 40 2.73 -18.43 -0.95
N ASN A 41 2.26 -18.76 0.25
CA ASN A 41 0.86 -19.14 0.48
C ASN A 41 -0.06 -17.92 0.73
N LEU A 42 0.43 -16.70 0.50
CA LEU A 42 -0.35 -15.48 0.68
C LEU A 42 -1.11 -15.13 -0.60
N VAL A 43 -2.31 -14.56 -0.42
CA VAL A 43 -3.14 -14.04 -1.51
C VAL A 43 -3.78 -12.73 -1.06
N PHE A 44 -3.80 -11.74 -1.96
CA PHE A 44 -4.56 -10.51 -1.74
C PHE A 44 -6.04 -10.79 -1.94
N ARG A 45 -6.86 -10.39 -0.97
CA ARG A 45 -8.32 -10.44 -1.09
C ARG A 45 -8.87 -9.01 -1.06
N PRO A 46 -9.48 -8.52 -2.15
CA PRO A 46 -10.04 -7.17 -2.18
C PRO A 46 -11.22 -7.05 -1.23
N LEU A 47 -11.40 -5.86 -0.65
CA LEU A 47 -12.57 -5.54 0.16
C LEU A 47 -13.80 -5.35 -0.72
N THR A 48 -14.98 -5.62 -0.16
CA THR A 48 -16.26 -5.28 -0.77
C THR A 48 -17.10 -4.48 0.24
N PRO A 49 -17.49 -3.23 -0.07
CA PRO A 49 -17.18 -2.48 -1.29
C PRO A 49 -15.68 -2.15 -1.42
N THR A 50 -15.22 -1.89 -2.64
CA THR A 50 -13.83 -1.48 -2.89
C THR A 50 -13.53 -0.18 -2.15
N VAL A 51 -12.40 -0.17 -1.45
CA VAL A 51 -11.86 1.03 -0.80
C VAL A 51 -10.60 1.45 -1.55
N THR A 52 -10.57 2.69 -2.03
CA THR A 52 -9.44 3.26 -2.77
C THR A 52 -8.96 4.54 -2.09
N ASP A 53 -7.70 4.89 -2.33
CA ASP A 53 -7.09 6.15 -1.91
C ASP A 53 -6.37 6.79 -3.12
N GLN A 54 -6.23 8.10 -3.12
CA GLN A 54 -5.56 8.85 -4.18
C GLN A 54 -4.06 9.01 -3.88
N ASN A 55 -3.21 8.61 -4.83
CA ASN A 55 -1.78 8.89 -4.76
C ASN A 55 -1.51 10.38 -5.04
N ASN A 56 -1.06 11.10 -4.01
CA ASN A 56 -0.76 12.52 -4.10
C ASN A 56 0.75 12.77 -4.09
N LEU A 57 1.25 13.51 -5.09
CA LEU A 57 2.63 13.99 -5.10
C LEU A 57 2.69 15.40 -4.53
N ILE A 58 3.52 15.60 -3.50
CA ILE A 58 3.57 16.86 -2.74
C ILE A 58 5.01 17.40 -2.73
N TRP A 59 5.17 18.69 -3.00
CA TRP A 59 6.44 19.42 -2.87
C TRP A 59 6.20 20.86 -2.38
N ASN A 60 7.27 21.54 -1.98
CA ASN A 60 7.18 22.92 -1.50
C ASN A 60 6.76 23.85 -2.66
N LYS A 61 5.70 24.64 -2.45
CA LYS A 61 5.17 25.62 -3.42
C LYS A 61 6.21 26.62 -3.94
N ASN A 62 7.23 26.93 -3.13
CA ASN A 62 8.27 27.90 -3.49
C ASN A 62 9.46 27.26 -4.22
N ARG A 63 9.47 25.93 -4.40
CA ARG A 63 10.55 25.21 -5.07
C ARG A 63 10.18 25.02 -6.54
N GLN A 64 10.93 25.66 -7.43
CA GLN A 64 10.86 25.34 -8.86
C GLN A 64 11.42 23.93 -9.09
N LEU A 65 10.71 23.13 -9.88
CA LEU A 65 11.18 21.81 -10.29
C LEU A 65 12.31 21.99 -11.31
N SER A 66 13.33 21.13 -11.22
CA SER A 66 14.35 21.06 -12.27
C SER A 66 13.74 20.49 -13.56
N ASN A 67 14.41 20.71 -14.69
CA ASN A 67 13.98 20.12 -15.97
C ASN A 67 13.81 18.60 -15.88
N VAL A 68 14.71 17.91 -15.18
CA VAL A 68 14.62 16.45 -14.95
C VAL A 68 13.39 16.09 -14.11
N ALA A 69 13.12 16.84 -13.04
CA ALA A 69 11.96 16.59 -12.19
C ALA A 69 10.64 16.85 -12.93
N GLN A 70 10.61 17.85 -13.83
CA GLN A 70 9.45 18.14 -14.67
C GLN A 70 9.19 17.03 -15.68
N VAL A 71 10.24 16.49 -16.32
CA VAL A 71 10.11 15.34 -17.22
C VAL A 71 9.61 14.11 -16.47
N PHE A 72 10.15 13.84 -15.28
CA PHE A 72 9.67 12.75 -14.42
C PHE A 72 8.20 12.92 -14.02
N LEU A 73 7.79 14.14 -13.65
CA LEU A 73 6.41 14.45 -13.32
C LEU A 73 5.45 14.24 -14.50
N ASN A 74 5.88 14.61 -15.71
CA ASN A 74 5.09 14.38 -16.92
C ASN A 74 4.93 12.89 -17.18
N TYR A 75 6.02 12.11 -17.09
CA TYR A 75 5.98 10.66 -17.22
C TYR A 75 5.04 9.99 -16.20
N LEU A 76 5.12 10.40 -14.92
CA LEU A 76 4.21 9.87 -13.89
C LEU A 76 2.74 10.11 -14.20
N LYS A 77 2.39 11.26 -14.81
CA LYS A 77 1.01 11.59 -15.17
C LYS A 77 0.50 10.84 -16.40
N GLU A 78 1.39 10.38 -17.27
CA GLU A 78 1.02 9.58 -18.45
C GLU A 78 0.79 8.10 -18.12
N VAL A 79 1.42 7.61 -17.04
CA VAL A 79 1.35 6.20 -16.61
C VAL A 79 0.19 5.92 -15.65
N GLN A 80 -0.44 6.95 -15.09
CA GLN A 80 -1.69 6.83 -14.32
C GLN A 80 -2.90 6.65 -15.23
#